data_AF-A0A943QM13-F1
#
_entry.id   AF-A0A943QM13-F1
#
_cell.length_a   1.000
_cell.length_b   1.000
_cell.length_c   1.000
_cell.angle_alpha   90.00
_cell.angle_beta   90.00
_cell.angle_gamma   90.00
#
_symmetry.space_group_name_H-M   'P 1'
#
loop_
_entity.id
_entity.type
_entity.pdbx_description
1 polymer ?
#
loop_
_entity_poly.entity_id
_entity_poly.type
_entity_poly.pdbx_seq_one_letter_code
_entity_poly.pdbx_strand_id
1 'polypeptide(L)'
;LDGDLESYIDDKISIITKYDRELADLLEDAVDEMKDDDLDDLEMPDKDKFYNIPKTDSEGNVIGNDFNTTEYNTARDNVLSAYKGYLDAKKGSESASAGVNIKEKRYKNMLRSNYSNILAMEDGIDQLITNIEIANKSLANTKLQYQLGLMTINDYNTAVTGYRQLDISLRQTLNQYYQLKTTFEKPWSVSSSDSEQQKDNQ
;
A
#
# COMPACT_ATOMS: atom_id res chain seq x y z
N LEU A 1 -16.88 -21.15 0.86
CA LEU A 1 -15.61 -20.81 1.54
C LEU A 1 -15.00 -19.50 1.01
N ASP A 2 -15.36 -19.03 -0.19
CA ASP A 2 -14.80 -17.77 -0.73
C ASP A 2 -15.40 -16.46 -0.16
N GLY A 3 -16.67 -16.48 0.30
CA GLY A 3 -17.33 -15.28 0.81
C GLY A 3 -16.80 -14.78 2.17
N ASP A 4 -16.27 -15.68 3.00
CA ASP A 4 -15.72 -15.36 4.32
C ASP A 4 -14.29 -14.80 4.22
N LEU A 5 -13.47 -15.39 3.33
CA LEU A 5 -12.09 -14.95 3.11
C LEU A 5 -12.01 -13.56 2.48
N GLU A 6 -12.80 -13.28 1.45
CA GLU A 6 -12.76 -11.97 0.79
C GLU A 6 -13.25 -10.86 1.72
N SER A 7 -14.30 -11.13 2.52
CA SER A 7 -14.76 -10.20 3.55
C SER A 7 -13.68 -9.95 4.60
N TYR A 8 -13.00 -11.01 5.07
CA TYR A 8 -11.89 -10.88 6.00
C TYR A 8 -10.75 -10.04 5.44
N ILE A 9 -10.36 -10.28 4.19
CA ILE A 9 -9.30 -9.52 3.51
C ILE A 9 -9.69 -8.04 3.40
N ASP A 10 -10.93 -7.76 3.01
CA ASP A 10 -11.42 -6.40 2.86
C ASP A 10 -11.48 -5.65 4.22
N ASP A 11 -11.91 -6.32 5.29
CA ASP A 11 -11.87 -5.77 6.65
C ASP A 11 -10.44 -5.41 7.09
N LYS A 12 -9.46 -6.28 6.78
CA LYS A 12 -8.05 -6.05 7.11
C LYS A 12 -7.45 -4.91 6.31
N ILE A 13 -7.81 -4.80 5.03
CA ILE A 13 -7.38 -3.69 4.18
C ILE A 13 -7.94 -2.37 4.72
N SER A 14 -9.23 -2.33 5.05
CA SER A 14 -9.88 -1.14 5.61
C SER A 14 -9.15 -0.62 6.85
N ILE A 15 -8.73 -1.52 7.76
CA ILE A 15 -7.95 -1.14 8.94
C ILE A 15 -6.61 -0.53 8.56
N ILE A 16 -5.89 -1.12 7.60
CA ILE A 16 -4.54 -0.67 7.19
C ILE A 16 -4.59 0.67 6.44
N THR A 17 -5.61 0.88 5.61
CA THR A 17 -5.71 2.07 4.75
C THR A 17 -6.60 3.16 5.32
N LYS A 18 -7.19 2.96 6.50
CA LYS A 18 -8.13 3.90 7.13
C LYS A 18 -7.63 5.35 7.12
N TYR A 19 -6.45 5.61 7.68
CA TYR A 19 -5.94 6.98 7.78
C TYR A 19 -5.48 7.55 6.44
N ASP A 20 -4.98 6.69 5.54
CA ASP A 20 -4.66 7.12 4.17
C ASP A 20 -5.94 7.55 3.43
N ARG A 21 -7.04 6.82 3.62
CA ARG A 21 -8.37 7.13 3.07
C ARG A 21 -8.94 8.41 3.67
N GLU A 22 -8.99 8.52 5.00
CA GLU A 22 -9.47 9.72 5.69
C GLU A 22 -8.70 10.98 5.26
N LEU A 23 -7.38 10.87 5.04
CA LEU A 23 -6.58 11.98 4.55
C LEU A 23 -6.89 12.33 3.08
N ALA A 24 -7.10 11.33 2.23
CA ALA A 24 -7.47 11.56 0.83
C ALA A 24 -8.86 12.22 0.72
N ASP A 25 -9.82 11.73 1.49
CA ASP A 25 -11.18 12.28 1.53
C ASP A 25 -11.15 13.73 2.05
N LEU A 26 -10.37 14.03 3.09
CA LEU A 26 -10.20 15.40 3.58
C LEU A 26 -9.57 16.34 2.54
N LEU A 27 -8.65 15.85 1.71
CA LEU A 27 -8.06 16.63 0.62
C LEU A 27 -9.06 16.86 -0.51
N GLU A 28 -9.97 15.92 -0.76
CA GLU A 28 -11.08 16.06 -1.71
C GLU A 28 -12.07 17.13 -1.22
N ASP A 29 -12.52 17.02 0.04
CA ASP A 29 -13.40 18.00 0.68
C ASP A 29 -12.81 19.41 0.62
N ALA A 30 -11.53 19.58 0.96
CA ALA A 30 -10.85 20.87 0.92
C ALA A 30 -10.76 21.46 -0.50
N VAL A 31 -10.62 20.62 -1.53
CA VAL A 31 -10.59 21.06 -2.93
C VAL A 31 -11.98 21.48 -3.41
N ASP A 32 -13.02 20.77 -2.99
CA ASP A 32 -14.40 21.11 -3.30
C ASP A 32 -14.79 22.45 -2.64
N GLU A 33 -14.39 22.68 -1.38
CA GLU A 33 -14.53 23.98 -0.71
C GLU A 33 -13.79 25.10 -1.47
N MET A 34 -12.54 24.88 -1.90
CA MET A 34 -11.80 25.88 -2.72
C MET A 34 -12.52 26.24 -4.02
N LYS A 35 -13.23 25.28 -4.62
CA LYS A 35 -13.98 25.54 -5.84
C LYS A 35 -15.19 26.43 -5.55
N ASP A 36 -15.94 26.08 -4.51
CA ASP A 36 -17.22 26.71 -4.22
C ASP A 36 -17.05 28.09 -3.55
N ASP A 37 -16.05 28.28 -2.68
CA ASP A 37 -15.84 29.54 -1.94
C ASP A 37 -14.95 30.55 -2.69
N ASP A 38 -13.88 30.09 -3.36
CA ASP A 38 -12.85 30.98 -3.92
C ASP A 38 -12.95 31.15 -5.44
N LEU A 39 -13.63 30.24 -6.16
CA LEU A 39 -13.61 30.23 -7.63
C LEU A 39 -14.96 30.47 -8.31
N ASP A 40 -16.08 30.08 -7.70
CA ASP A 40 -17.38 30.16 -8.36
C ASP A 40 -17.77 31.60 -8.72
N ASP A 41 -17.36 32.59 -7.92
CA ASP A 41 -17.57 34.02 -8.17
C ASP A 41 -16.40 34.71 -8.90
N LEU A 42 -15.35 33.97 -9.25
CA LEU A 42 -14.11 34.53 -9.80
C LEU A 42 -14.21 34.73 -11.32
N GLU A 43 -14.62 35.93 -11.73
CA GLU A 43 -14.74 36.29 -13.15
C GLU A 43 -13.45 36.88 -13.74
N MET A 44 -13.22 36.65 -15.04
CA MET A 44 -12.17 37.37 -15.76
C MET A 44 -12.46 38.87 -15.74
N PRO A 45 -11.44 39.73 -15.54
CA PRO A 45 -11.65 41.17 -15.51
C PRO A 45 -12.20 41.66 -16.85
N ASP A 46 -13.26 42.46 -16.77
CA ASP A 46 -13.83 43.17 -17.91
C ASP A 46 -12.91 44.32 -18.33
N LYS A 47 -12.33 44.21 -19.53
CA LYS A 47 -11.35 45.16 -20.07
C LYS A 47 -11.88 46.60 -20.10
N ASP A 48 -13.18 46.80 -20.29
CA ASP A 48 -13.77 48.13 -20.42
C ASP A 48 -13.73 48.91 -19.10
N LYS A 49 -13.66 48.21 -17.95
CA LYS A 49 -13.53 48.81 -16.61
C LYS A 49 -12.13 49.40 -16.34
N PHE A 50 -11.15 49.14 -17.20
CA PHE A 50 -9.75 49.54 -17.00
C PHE A 50 -9.30 50.71 -17.89
N TYR A 51 -10.24 51.42 -18.55
CA TYR A 51 -9.95 52.73 -19.13
C TYR A 51 -10.05 53.82 -18.05
N ASN A 52 -9.04 53.88 -17.18
CA ASN A 52 -9.05 54.72 -15.97
C ASN A 52 -7.80 55.59 -15.77
N ILE A 53 -6.85 55.61 -16.72
CA ILE A 53 -5.70 56.53 -16.66
C ILE A 53 -6.13 57.87 -17.26
N PRO A 54 -6.19 58.98 -16.50
CA PRO A 54 -6.64 60.26 -17.03
C PRO A 54 -5.71 60.77 -18.13
N LYS A 55 -6.29 61.13 -19.28
CA LYS A 55 -5.61 61.80 -20.37
C LYS A 55 -5.85 63.29 -20.27
N THR A 56 -4.79 64.09 -20.21
CA THR A 56 -4.89 65.55 -20.14
C THR A 56 -4.48 66.23 -21.44
N ASP A 57 -5.13 67.35 -21.76
CA ASP A 57 -4.67 68.26 -22.80
C ASP A 57 -3.41 69.05 -22.36
N SER A 58 -2.93 69.95 -23.22
CA SER A 58 -1.75 70.79 -22.95
C SER A 58 -1.96 71.82 -21.82
N GLU A 59 -3.21 72.05 -21.41
CA GLU A 59 -3.60 72.99 -20.34
C GLU A 59 -3.87 72.26 -19.01
N GLY A 60 -3.82 70.93 -19.01
CA GLY A 60 -4.03 70.08 -17.84
C GLY A 60 -5.49 69.64 -17.62
N ASN A 61 -6.40 69.92 -18.55
CA ASN A 61 -7.80 69.46 -18.45
C ASN A 61 -7.92 68.00 -18.86
N VAL A 62 -8.71 67.21 -18.12
CA VAL A 62 -8.97 65.80 -18.45
C VAL A 62 -9.90 65.70 -19.66
N ILE A 63 -9.45 65.05 -20.73
CA ILE A 63 -10.16 64.91 -22.02
C ILE A 63 -10.60 63.47 -22.33
N GLY A 64 -10.31 62.53 -21.44
CA GLY A 64 -10.66 61.13 -21.58
C GLY A 64 -9.78 60.24 -20.69
N ASN A 65 -9.91 58.92 -20.85
CA ASN A 65 -9.07 57.96 -20.15
C ASN A 65 -8.36 57.02 -21.14
N ASP A 66 -7.09 56.72 -20.87
CA ASP A 66 -6.33 55.68 -21.53
C ASP A 66 -6.44 54.34 -20.77
N PHE A 67 -6.20 53.24 -21.48
CA PHE A 67 -6.28 51.89 -20.94
C PHE A 67 -5.12 51.57 -19.97
N ASN A 68 -5.45 51.17 -18.76
CA ASN A 68 -4.52 50.73 -17.74
C ASN A 68 -4.12 49.26 -17.93
N THR A 69 -3.16 49.05 -18.82
CA THR A 69 -2.66 47.71 -19.15
C THR A 69 -2.08 46.99 -17.93
N THR A 70 -1.41 47.72 -17.04
CA THR A 70 -0.78 47.15 -15.84
C THR A 70 -1.84 46.61 -14.88
N GLU A 71 -2.82 47.43 -14.52
CA GLU A 71 -3.88 47.04 -13.58
C GLU A 71 -4.77 45.91 -14.15
N TYR A 72 -5.10 45.97 -15.44
CA TYR A 72 -5.82 44.89 -16.12
C TYR A 72 -5.05 43.57 -16.09
N ASN A 73 -3.75 43.59 -16.43
CA ASN A 73 -2.93 42.37 -16.41
C ASN A 73 -2.80 41.81 -15.00
N THR A 74 -2.60 42.66 -13.98
CA THR A 74 -2.57 42.22 -12.59
C THR A 74 -3.87 41.54 -12.17
N ALA A 75 -5.03 42.14 -12.48
CA ALA A 75 -6.33 41.53 -12.17
C ALA A 75 -6.51 40.19 -12.89
N ARG A 76 -6.13 40.11 -14.17
CA ARG A 76 -6.22 38.87 -14.96
C ARG A 76 -5.30 37.78 -14.40
N ASP A 77 -4.07 38.14 -14.07
CA ASP A 77 -3.06 37.19 -13.61
C ASP A 77 -3.40 36.66 -12.21
N ASN A 78 -4.05 37.48 -11.37
CA ASN A 78 -4.59 37.02 -10.07
C ASN A 78 -5.66 35.94 -10.26
N VAL A 79 -6.64 36.17 -11.16
CA VAL A 79 -7.69 35.18 -11.48
C VAL A 79 -7.09 33.89 -12.02
N LEU A 80 -6.15 34.00 -12.96
CA LEU A 80 -5.48 32.84 -13.53
C LEU A 80 -4.64 32.09 -12.50
N SER A 81 -3.99 32.80 -11.58
CA SER A 81 -3.19 32.21 -10.50
C SER A 81 -4.07 31.44 -9.51
N ALA A 82 -5.24 31.97 -9.16
CA ALA A 82 -6.21 31.28 -8.30
C ALA A 82 -6.69 29.98 -8.95
N TYR A 83 -7.11 30.04 -10.22
CA TYR A 83 -7.55 28.85 -10.96
C TYR A 83 -6.43 27.82 -11.11
N LYS A 84 -5.20 28.26 -11.37
CA LYS A 84 -4.03 27.37 -11.41
C LYS A 84 -3.80 26.70 -10.06
N GLY A 85 -3.90 27.43 -8.95
CA GLY A 85 -3.75 26.88 -7.60
C GLY A 85 -4.78 25.79 -7.30
N TYR A 86 -6.05 26.01 -7.65
CA TYR A 86 -7.09 25.00 -7.55
C TYR A 86 -6.80 23.76 -8.41
N LEU A 87 -6.40 23.93 -9.67
CA LEU A 87 -6.06 22.79 -10.52
C LEU A 87 -4.89 21.97 -9.97
N ASP A 88 -3.88 22.64 -9.41
CA ASP A 88 -2.75 22.00 -8.74
C ASP A 88 -3.22 21.23 -7.48
N ALA A 89 -4.10 21.82 -6.67
CA ALA A 89 -4.69 21.19 -5.48
C ALA A 89 -5.57 19.98 -5.84
N LYS A 90 -6.46 20.12 -6.83
CA LYS A 90 -7.30 19.06 -7.35
C LYS A 90 -6.49 17.86 -7.84
N LYS A 91 -5.45 18.12 -8.64
CA LYS A 91 -4.53 17.08 -9.06
C LYS A 91 -3.87 16.38 -7.87
N GLY A 92 -3.51 17.12 -6.84
CA GLY A 92 -2.96 16.59 -5.59
C GLY A 92 -3.93 15.64 -4.88
N SER A 93 -5.18 16.07 -4.70
CA SER A 93 -6.24 15.25 -4.09
C SER A 93 -6.54 13.98 -4.91
N GLU A 94 -6.73 14.10 -6.22
CA GLU A 94 -6.93 12.95 -7.12
C GLU A 94 -5.76 11.95 -7.04
N SER A 95 -4.53 12.46 -6.94
CA SER A 95 -3.33 11.63 -6.78
C SER A 95 -3.30 10.92 -5.43
N ALA A 96 -3.74 11.57 -4.35
CA ALA A 96 -3.85 10.97 -3.02
C ALA A 96 -4.86 9.82 -3.03
N SER A 97 -6.07 10.04 -3.53
CA SER A 97 -7.13 9.04 -3.65
C SER A 97 -6.69 7.84 -4.51
N ALA A 98 -6.07 8.10 -5.67
CA ALA A 98 -5.48 7.05 -6.50
C ALA A 98 -4.39 6.26 -5.75
N GLY A 99 -3.57 6.94 -4.95
CA GLY A 99 -2.56 6.32 -4.09
C GLY A 99 -3.17 5.34 -3.07
N VAL A 100 -4.27 5.71 -2.42
CA VAL A 100 -5.00 4.82 -1.50
C VAL A 100 -5.50 3.57 -2.24
N ASN A 101 -6.18 3.75 -3.38
CA ASN A 101 -6.71 2.63 -4.16
C ASN A 101 -5.59 1.66 -4.63
N ILE A 102 -4.42 2.18 -4.99
CA ILE A 102 -3.26 1.36 -5.35
C ILE A 102 -2.74 0.59 -4.14
N LYS A 103 -2.64 1.22 -2.96
CA LYS A 103 -2.23 0.57 -1.70
C LYS A 103 -3.20 -0.56 -1.34
N GLU A 104 -4.51 -0.32 -1.39
CA GLU A 104 -5.54 -1.33 -1.10
C GLU A 104 -5.42 -2.54 -2.03
N LYS A 105 -5.29 -2.31 -3.34
CA LYS A 105 -5.11 -3.38 -4.33
C LYS A 105 -3.83 -4.19 -4.07
N ARG A 106 -2.75 -3.54 -3.67
CA ARG A 106 -1.48 -4.20 -3.31
C ARG A 106 -1.67 -5.11 -2.10
N TYR A 107 -2.27 -4.59 -1.02
CA TYR A 107 -2.52 -5.38 0.18
C TYR A 107 -3.47 -6.55 -0.08
N LYS A 108 -4.52 -6.35 -0.89
CA LYS A 108 -5.44 -7.41 -1.31
C LYS A 108 -4.70 -8.57 -2.00
N ASN A 109 -3.86 -8.26 -2.97
CA ASN A 109 -3.09 -9.26 -3.69
C ASN A 109 -2.07 -9.98 -2.77
N MET A 110 -1.41 -9.24 -1.87
CA MET A 110 -0.48 -9.81 -0.90
C MET A 110 -1.20 -10.78 0.04
N LEU A 111 -2.35 -10.40 0.61
CA LEU A 111 -3.12 -11.25 1.52
C LEU A 111 -3.66 -12.51 0.84
N ARG A 112 -4.14 -12.40 -0.41
CA ARG A 112 -4.52 -13.56 -1.22
C ARG A 112 -3.35 -14.51 -1.44
N SER A 113 -2.19 -13.97 -1.83
CA SER A 113 -0.98 -14.78 -2.03
C SER A 113 -0.54 -15.46 -0.73
N ASN A 114 -0.58 -14.75 0.40
CA ASN A 114 -0.25 -15.32 1.70
C ASN A 114 -1.21 -16.46 2.06
N TYR A 115 -2.52 -16.27 1.85
CA TYR A 115 -3.50 -17.32 2.10
C TYR A 115 -3.25 -18.57 1.23
N SER A 116 -3.03 -18.40 -0.08
CA SER A 116 -2.70 -19.53 -0.95
C SER A 116 -1.42 -20.26 -0.53
N ASN A 117 -0.40 -19.52 -0.09
CA ASN A 117 0.84 -20.09 0.42
C ASN A 117 0.64 -20.82 1.75
N ILE A 118 -0.23 -20.33 2.64
CA ILE A 118 -0.61 -21.00 3.89
C ILE A 118 -1.23 -22.37 3.57
N LEU A 119 -2.20 -22.42 2.66
CA LEU A 119 -2.83 -23.69 2.26
C LEU A 119 -1.82 -24.68 1.68
N ALA A 120 -0.94 -24.22 0.78
CA ALA A 120 0.11 -25.07 0.22
C ALA A 120 1.09 -25.59 1.28
N MET A 121 1.38 -24.78 2.31
CA MET A 121 2.20 -25.22 3.46
C MET A 121 1.46 -26.23 4.33
N GLU A 122 0.16 -26.07 4.56
CA GLU A 122 -0.67 -27.04 5.30
C GLU A 122 -0.64 -28.41 4.60
N ASP A 123 -0.87 -28.45 3.28
CA ASP A 123 -0.75 -29.67 2.49
C ASP A 123 0.67 -30.29 2.57
N GLY A 124 1.71 -29.44 2.50
CA GLY A 124 3.10 -29.88 2.62
C GLY A 124 3.44 -30.44 4.01
N ILE A 125 2.89 -29.86 5.07
CA ILE A 125 3.03 -30.33 6.46
C ILE A 125 2.39 -31.71 6.60
N ASP A 126 1.17 -31.90 6.09
CA ASP A 126 0.47 -33.18 6.15
C ASP A 126 1.23 -34.29 5.40
N GLN A 127 1.80 -33.96 4.24
CA GLN A 127 2.66 -34.89 3.51
C GLN A 127 3.94 -35.23 4.27
N LEU A 128 4.58 -34.25 4.91
CA LEU A 128 5.78 -34.47 5.73
C LEU A 128 5.48 -35.34 6.95
N ILE A 129 4.35 -35.12 7.64
CA ILE A 129 3.89 -35.96 8.75
C ILE A 129 3.72 -37.41 8.28
N THR A 130 3.01 -37.61 7.16
CA THR A 130 2.81 -38.95 6.58
C THR A 130 4.14 -39.62 6.23
N ASN A 131 5.06 -38.88 5.61
CA ASN A 131 6.39 -39.40 5.27
C ASN A 131 7.22 -39.75 6.52
N ILE A 132 7.13 -38.96 7.58
CA ILE A 132 7.78 -39.23 8.87
C ILE A 132 7.23 -40.51 9.50
N GLU A 133 5.92 -40.74 9.46
CA GLU A 133 5.31 -41.97 9.96
C GLU A 133 5.81 -43.22 9.20
N ILE A 134 5.86 -43.12 7.86
CA ILE A 134 6.39 -44.19 7.01
C ILE A 134 7.88 -44.42 7.29
N ALA A 135 8.67 -43.36 7.34
CA ALA A 135 10.10 -43.42 7.62
C ALA A 135 10.39 -44.01 9.00
N ASN A 136 9.58 -43.69 10.02
CA ASN A 136 9.67 -44.29 11.35
C ASN A 136 9.44 -45.81 11.34
N LYS A 137 8.40 -46.27 10.64
CA LYS A 137 8.13 -47.71 10.48
C LYS A 137 9.27 -48.42 9.75
N SER A 138 9.79 -47.78 8.68
CA SER A 138 10.94 -48.30 7.93
C SER A 138 12.20 -48.38 8.80
N LEU A 139 12.50 -47.31 9.55
CA LEU A 139 13.67 -47.23 10.43
C LEU A 139 13.64 -48.28 11.54
N ALA A 140 12.47 -48.60 12.07
CA ALA A 140 12.30 -49.69 13.03
C ALA A 140 12.70 -51.05 12.43
N ASN A 141 12.30 -51.32 11.17
CA ASN A 141 12.70 -52.52 10.44
C ASN A 141 14.21 -52.53 10.14
N THR A 142 14.76 -51.41 9.66
CA THR A 142 16.20 -51.22 9.43
C THR A 142 17.02 -51.50 10.70
N LYS A 143 16.54 -51.03 11.86
CA LYS A 143 17.17 -51.29 13.16
C LYS A 143 17.21 -52.79 13.48
N LEU A 144 16.12 -53.52 13.25
CA LEU A 144 16.07 -54.97 13.44
C LEU A 144 17.04 -55.70 12.51
N GLN A 145 17.10 -55.32 11.23
CA GLN A 145 18.03 -55.91 10.27
C GLN A 145 19.49 -55.70 10.69
N TYR A 146 19.84 -54.49 11.15
CA TYR A 146 21.15 -54.21 11.72
C TYR A 146 21.45 -55.08 12.95
N GLN A 147 20.50 -55.18 13.90
CA GLN A 147 20.65 -56.00 15.11
C GLN A 147 20.81 -57.50 14.81
N LEU A 148 20.19 -57.98 13.74
CA LEU A 148 20.32 -59.36 13.26
C LEU A 148 21.58 -59.58 12.41
N GLY A 149 22.40 -58.55 12.18
CA GLY A 149 23.61 -58.63 11.35
C GLY A 149 23.34 -58.73 9.85
N LEU A 150 22.10 -58.45 9.41
CA LEU A 150 21.69 -58.45 7.99
C LEU A 150 22.02 -57.12 7.28
N MET A 151 22.47 -56.12 8.02
CA MET A 151 22.77 -54.78 7.54
C MET A 151 23.99 -54.20 8.25
N THR A 152 24.76 -53.35 7.58
CA THR A 152 25.91 -52.68 8.21
C THR A 152 25.47 -51.50 9.08
N ILE A 153 26.34 -51.09 10.02
CA ILE A 153 26.10 -49.89 10.82
C ILE A 153 26.05 -48.62 9.95
N ASN A 154 26.79 -48.60 8.83
CA ASN A 154 26.82 -47.43 7.95
C ASN A 154 25.50 -47.25 7.20
N ASP A 155 24.92 -48.35 6.71
CA ASP A 155 23.59 -48.33 6.08
C ASP A 155 22.52 -47.89 7.08
N TYR A 156 22.58 -48.40 8.32
CA TYR A 156 21.68 -47.98 9.38
C TYR A 156 21.81 -46.48 9.70
N ASN A 157 23.04 -45.97 9.87
CA ASN A 157 23.29 -44.56 10.14
C ASN A 157 22.82 -43.65 8.99
N THR A 158 22.92 -44.12 7.74
CA THR A 158 22.39 -43.41 6.57
C THR A 158 20.87 -43.30 6.64
N ALA A 159 20.16 -44.38 6.99
CA ALA A 159 18.72 -44.36 7.19
C ALA A 159 18.30 -43.43 8.34
N VAL A 160 19.02 -43.45 9.47
CA VAL A 160 18.81 -42.53 10.60
C VAL A 160 18.98 -41.06 10.15
N THR A 161 19.99 -40.78 9.33
CA THR A 161 20.26 -39.43 8.82
C THR A 161 19.14 -38.95 7.91
N GLY A 162 18.66 -39.80 7.00
CA GLY A 162 17.51 -39.49 6.15
C GLY A 162 16.24 -39.18 6.95
N TYR A 163 15.98 -39.95 8.01
CA TYR A 163 14.87 -39.66 8.93
C TYR A 163 15.03 -38.30 9.63
N ARG A 164 16.21 -37.98 10.15
CA ARG A 164 16.48 -36.68 10.77
C ARG A 164 16.26 -35.52 9.81
N GLN A 165 16.57 -35.69 8.53
CA GLN A 165 16.33 -34.66 7.52
C GLN A 165 14.84 -34.36 7.35
N LEU A 166 13.96 -35.37 7.42
CA LEU A 166 12.50 -35.16 7.38
C LEU A 166 12.00 -34.35 8.59
N ASP A 167 12.49 -34.65 9.79
CA ASP A 167 12.14 -33.89 11.01
C ASP A 167 12.59 -32.42 10.92
N ILE A 168 13.81 -32.18 10.41
CA ILE A 168 14.32 -30.83 10.17
C ILE A 168 13.43 -30.09 9.17
N SER A 169 13.09 -30.72 8.04
CA SER A 169 12.21 -30.13 7.03
C SER A 169 10.84 -29.77 7.61
N LEU A 170 10.22 -30.66 8.41
CA LEU A 170 8.94 -30.37 9.07
C LEU A 170 9.03 -29.14 9.97
N ARG A 171 10.07 -29.03 10.80
CA ARG A 171 10.26 -27.86 11.68
C ARG A 171 10.44 -26.57 10.88
N GLN A 172 11.19 -26.62 9.78
CA GLN A 172 11.40 -25.46 8.91
C GLN A 172 10.08 -25.00 8.27
N THR A 173 9.30 -25.94 7.72
CA THR A 173 7.99 -25.63 7.13
C THR A 173 7.01 -25.10 8.16
N LEU A 174 6.95 -25.69 9.36
CA LEU A 174 6.11 -25.17 10.46
C LEU A 174 6.49 -23.74 10.85
N ASN A 175 7.78 -23.44 10.95
CA ASN A 175 8.23 -22.08 11.28
C ASN A 175 7.79 -21.07 10.21
N GLN A 176 7.94 -21.41 8.92
CA GLN A 176 7.49 -20.56 7.82
C GLN A 176 5.97 -20.39 7.82
N TYR A 177 5.23 -21.47 8.08
CA TYR A 177 3.77 -21.45 8.22
C TYR A 177 3.32 -20.48 9.31
N TYR A 178 3.90 -20.55 10.51
CA TYR A 178 3.52 -19.66 11.61
C TYR A 178 3.87 -18.19 11.35
N GLN A 179 5.01 -17.92 10.70
CA GLN A 179 5.37 -16.56 10.28
C GLN A 179 4.37 -15.98 9.28
N LEU A 180 3.99 -16.78 8.29
CA LEU A 180 3.06 -16.37 7.25
C LEU A 180 1.64 -16.19 7.81
N LYS A 181 1.19 -17.10 8.68
CA LYS A 181 -0.08 -16.99 9.39
C LYS A 181 -0.15 -15.72 10.23
N THR A 182 0.92 -15.38 10.94
CA THR A 182 1.00 -14.14 11.72
C THR A 182 0.86 -12.90 10.82
N THR A 183 1.58 -12.88 9.69
CA THR A 183 1.49 -11.79 8.71
C THR A 183 0.11 -11.68 8.09
N PHE A 184 -0.55 -12.81 7.81
CA PHE A 184 -1.92 -12.83 7.29
C PHE A 184 -2.94 -12.32 8.32
N GLU A 185 -2.79 -12.70 9.59
CA GLU A 185 -3.72 -12.31 10.67
C GLU A 185 -3.57 -10.85 11.10
N LYS A 186 -2.32 -10.35 11.07
CA LYS A 186 -1.91 -9.02 11.53
C LYS A 186 -1.01 -8.33 10.51
N PRO A 187 -1.50 -8.01 9.30
CA PRO A 187 -0.69 -7.42 8.23
C PRO A 187 -0.12 -6.03 8.60
N TRP A 188 -0.76 -5.30 9.52
CA TRP A 188 -0.26 -4.03 10.07
C TRP A 188 0.93 -4.20 11.03
N SER A 189 1.19 -5.39 11.57
CA SER A 189 2.30 -5.62 12.52
C SER A 189 3.66 -5.72 11.85
N VAL A 190 3.68 -5.94 10.53
CA VAL A 190 4.91 -6.05 9.74
C VAL A 190 5.43 -4.67 9.33
N SER A 191 4.55 -3.68 9.16
CA SER A 191 4.94 -2.30 8.83
C SER A 191 5.60 -1.55 10.00
N SER A 192 5.31 -1.93 11.25
CA SER A 192 5.95 -1.31 12.44
C SER A 192 7.43 -1.67 12.59
N SER A 193 7.84 -2.86 12.15
CA SER A 193 9.24 -3.32 12.25
C SER A 193 10.21 -2.56 11.32
N ASP A 194 9.74 -2.06 10.17
CA ASP A 194 10.59 -1.27 9.25
C ASP A 194 10.85 0.15 9.79
N SER A 195 9.95 0.68 10.63
CA SER A 195 10.11 2.00 11.25
C SER A 195 11.07 2.03 12.45
N GLU A 196 11.40 0.87 13.02
CA GLU A 196 12.40 0.75 14.10
C GLU A 196 13.83 0.57 13.54
N GLN A 197 14.00 -0.08 12.38
CA GLN A 197 15.34 -0.22 11.77
C GLN A 197 15.91 1.09 11.19
N GLN A 198 15.07 2.11 10.94
CA GLN A 198 15.55 3.42 10.47
C GLN A 198 15.99 4.36 11.60
N LYS A 199 15.71 4.06 12.87
CA LYS A 199 16.14 4.88 14.01
C LYS A 199 17.52 4.52 14.56
N ASP A 200 18.01 3.31 14.29
CA ASP A 200 19.32 2.85 14.77
C ASP A 200 20.47 3.14 13.78
N ASN A 201 20.19 3.79 12.63
CA ASN A 201 21.18 4.14 11.61
C ASN A 201 21.35 5.67 11.39
N GLN A 202 21.02 6.50 12.39
CA GLN A 202 21.33 7.94 12.39
C GLN A 202 22.24 8.34 13.55
#